data_AF-X0UBU4-F1
#
_entry.id   AF-X0UBU4-F1
#
_cell.length_a   1.000
_cell.length_b   1.000
_cell.length_c   1.000
_cell.angle_alpha   90.00
_cell.angle_beta   90.00
_cell.angle_gamma   90.00
#
_symmetry.space_group_name_H-M   'P 1'
#
loop_
_entity.id
_entity.type
_entity.pdbx_description
1 polymer ?
#
loop_
_entity_poly.entity_id
_entity_poly.type
_entity_poly.pdbx_seq_one_letter_code
_entity_poly.pdbx_strand_id
1 'polypeptide(L)'
;MLRINVKEEGEKKKVLYLEGKVCQGWLKELESEINKGIKEGEKVVVDFSKVSYIDEQAAEMFNQFPIKKVEKRNGSLFIRTMLKKEG
;
A
#
# COMPACT_ATOMS: atom_id res chain seq x y z
N MET A 1 10.30 -3.53 -11.17
CA MET A 1 10.73 -4.21 -9.93
C MET A 1 10.23 -3.37 -8.77
N LEU A 2 9.72 -4.02 -7.72
CA LEU A 2 9.26 -3.38 -6.50
C LEU A 2 10.23 -3.72 -5.38
N ARG A 3 10.47 -2.77 -4.48
CA ARG A 3 11.10 -3.00 -3.19
C ARG A 3 10.14 -2.57 -2.09
N ILE A 4 9.99 -3.42 -1.08
CA ILE A 4 9.15 -3.20 0.09
C ILE A 4 10.08 -3.08 1.30
N ASN A 5 10.02 -1.96 2.02
CA ASN A 5 10.68 -1.84 3.32
C ASN A 5 9.61 -1.67 4.39
N VAL A 6 9.65 -2.54 5.41
CA VAL A 6 8.70 -2.54 6.51
C VAL A 6 9.33 -1.86 7.72
N LYS A 7 8.58 -0.96 8.36
CA LYS A 7 8.97 -0.36 9.65
C LYS A 7 7.78 -0.33 10.60
N GLU A 8 8.05 -0.60 11.87
CA GLU A 8 7.11 -0.36 12.96
C GLU A 8 7.30 1.08 13.45
N GLU A 9 6.21 1.83 13.59
CA GLU A 9 6.20 3.22 14.05
C GLU A 9 5.30 3.34 15.29
N GLY A 10 5.88 3.12 16.48
CA GLY A 10 5.11 3.09 17.73
C GLY A 10 4.33 1.78 17.91
N GLU A 11 3.50 1.71 18.95
CA GLU A 11 2.97 0.41 19.43
C GLU A 11 1.94 -0.28 18.53
N LYS A 12 1.31 0.42 17.57
CA LYS A 12 0.19 -0.13 16.77
C LYS A 12 0.15 0.35 15.33
N LYS A 13 1.30 0.65 14.74
CA LYS A 13 1.36 1.17 13.38
C LYS A 13 2.54 0.58 12.63
N LYS A 14 2.25 -0.01 11.48
CA LYS A 14 3.23 -0.59 10.57
C LYS A 14 3.21 0.19 9.26
N VAL A 15 4.39 0.55 8.77
CA VAL A 15 4.56 1.33 7.55
C VAL A 15 5.28 0.50 6.50
N LEU A 16 4.63 0.36 5.34
CA LEU A 16 5.16 -0.28 4.15
C LEU A 16 5.64 0.81 3.20
N TYR A 17 6.95 1.00 3.11
CA TYR A 17 7.58 1.92 2.16
C TYR A 17 7.80 1.22 0.84
N LEU A 18 7.05 1.63 -0.19
CA LEU A 18 7.11 1.06 -1.53
C LEU A 18 8.04 1.88 -2.43
N GLU A 19 8.93 1.20 -3.14
CA GLU A 19 9.89 1.83 -4.06
C GLU A 19 9.90 1.12 -5.42
N GLY A 20 9.74 1.89 -6.50
CA GLY A 20 9.75 1.37 -7.88
C GLY A 20 8.35 1.26 -8.50
N LYS A 21 8.05 0.12 -9.13
CA LYS A 21 6.79 -0.12 -9.86
C LYS A 21 5.97 -1.18 -9.15
N VAL A 22 4.72 -0.86 -8.81
CA VAL A 22 3.77 -1.82 -8.24
C VAL A 22 2.94 -2.42 -9.37
N CYS A 23 3.08 -3.72 -9.58
CA CYS A 23 2.38 -4.45 -10.64
C CYS A 23 1.73 -5.72 -10.09
N GLN A 24 0.86 -6.35 -10.87
CA GLN A 24 0.15 -7.60 -10.56
C GLN A 24 1.05 -8.68 -9.90
N GLY A 25 2.31 -8.80 -10.32
CA GLY A 25 3.24 -9.78 -9.76
C GLY A 25 3.52 -9.64 -8.26
N TRP A 26 3.24 -8.48 -7.66
CA TRP A 26 3.51 -8.19 -6.24
C TRP A 26 2.26 -8.21 -5.35
N LEU A 27 1.07 -8.43 -5.91
CA LEU A 27 -0.20 -8.33 -5.17
C LEU A 27 -0.25 -9.29 -3.99
N LYS A 28 0.12 -10.56 -4.20
CA LYS A 28 0.08 -11.58 -3.14
C LYS A 28 0.98 -11.23 -1.96
N GLU A 29 2.18 -10.71 -2.25
CA GLU A 29 3.14 -10.33 -1.20
C GLU A 29 2.67 -9.09 -0.44
N LEU A 30 2.19 -8.07 -1.15
CA LEU A 30 1.64 -6.86 -0.55
C LEU A 30 0.39 -7.14 0.28
N GLU A 31 -0.57 -7.91 -0.25
CA GLU A 31 -1.76 -8.32 0.49
C GLU A 31 -1.40 -9.11 1.74
N SER A 32 -0.44 -10.03 1.65
CA SER A 32 0.02 -10.81 2.80
C SER A 32 0.57 -9.90 3.90
N GLU A 33 1.46 -8.95 3.55
CA GLU A 33 2.07 -8.04 4.52
C GLU A 33 1.08 -7.06 5.16
N ILE A 34 0.12 -6.56 4.38
CA ILE A 34 -0.96 -5.71 4.86
C ILE A 34 -1.87 -6.50 5.81
N ASN A 35 -2.33 -7.68 5.38
CA ASN A 35 -3.22 -8.51 6.19
C ASN A 35 -2.55 -8.98 7.48
N LYS A 36 -1.24 -9.25 7.47
CA LYS A 36 -0.48 -9.57 8.68
C LYS A 36 -0.56 -8.44 9.71
N GLY A 37 -0.26 -7.20 9.33
CA GLY A 37 -0.36 -6.06 10.24
C GLY A 37 -1.79 -5.83 10.74
N ILE A 38 -2.80 -5.99 9.88
CA ILE A 38 -4.20 -5.88 10.28
C ILE A 38 -4.58 -6.94 11.32
N LYS A 39 -4.15 -8.19 11.13
CA LYS A 39 -4.41 -9.31 12.07
C LYS A 39 -3.71 -9.10 13.41
N GLU A 40 -2.53 -8.48 13.40
CA GLU A 40 -1.77 -8.09 14.59
C GLU A 40 -2.41 -6.88 15.31
N GLY A 41 -3.51 -6.33 14.77
CA GLY A 41 -4.26 -5.24 15.38
C GLY A 41 -3.70 -3.85 15.06
N GLU A 42 -2.74 -3.77 14.14
CA GLU A 42 -2.08 -2.55 13.75
C GLU A 42 -2.88 -1.76 12.71
N LYS A 43 -2.61 -0.46 12.64
CA LYS A 43 -2.92 0.36 11.47
C LYS A 43 -1.78 0.22 10.47
N VAL A 44 -2.09 -0.17 9.24
CA VAL A 44 -1.09 -0.26 8.17
C VAL A 44 -1.07 1.03 7.38
N VAL A 45 0.11 1.61 7.19
CA VAL A 45 0.33 2.76 6.30
C VAL A 45 1.14 2.29 5.10
N VAL A 46 0.64 2.55 3.90
CA VAL A 46 1.35 2.27 2.66
C VAL A 46 1.85 3.60 2.11
N ASP A 47 3.18 3.75 2.10
CA ASP A 47 3.85 4.95 1.62
C ASP A 47 4.28 4.77 0.15
N PHE A 48 3.76 5.65 -0.70
CA PHE A 48 3.97 5.64 -2.15
C PHE A 48 4.98 6.70 -2.62
N SER A 49 5.76 7.30 -1.71
CA SER A 49 6.67 8.42 -2.03
C SER A 49 7.70 8.10 -3.13
N LYS A 50 8.12 6.84 -3.22
CA LYS A 50 9.07 6.35 -4.23
C LYS A 50 8.45 5.42 -5.27
N VAL A 51 7.13 5.42 -5.38
CA VAL A 51 6.42 4.64 -6.40
C VAL A 51 6.27 5.48 -7.66
N SER A 52 6.87 5.01 -8.76
CA SER A 52 6.82 5.68 -10.06
C SER A 52 5.66 5.19 -10.92
N TYR A 53 5.09 4.02 -10.62
CA TYR A 53 4.04 3.39 -11.43
C TYR A 53 3.21 2.42 -10.59
N ILE A 54 1.91 2.35 -10.89
CA ILE A 54 0.97 1.36 -10.38
C ILE A 54 0.06 0.93 -11.54
N ASP A 55 -0.22 -0.36 -11.68
CA ASP A 55 -1.25 -0.84 -12.62
C ASP A 55 -2.66 -0.83 -11.99
N GLU A 56 -3.68 -1.05 -12.83
CA GLU A 56 -5.08 -0.99 -12.39
C GLU A 56 -5.39 -2.07 -11.35
N GLN A 57 -4.92 -3.31 -11.55
CA GLN A 57 -5.15 -4.41 -10.60
C GLN A 57 -4.52 -4.14 -9.23
N ALA A 58 -3.33 -3.55 -9.19
CA ALA A 58 -2.71 -3.12 -7.94
C ALA A 58 -3.49 -1.98 -7.27
N ALA A 59 -3.97 -1.01 -8.05
CA ALA A 59 -4.78 0.07 -7.51
C ALA A 59 -6.09 -0.46 -6.90
N GLU A 60 -6.78 -1.37 -7.59
CA GLU A 60 -8.00 -2.05 -7.12
C GLU A 60 -7.75 -2.81 -5.81
N MET A 61 -6.67 -3.61 -5.73
CA MET A 61 -6.30 -4.32 -4.51
C MET A 61 -6.14 -3.37 -3.31
N PHE A 62 -5.45 -2.23 -3.49
CA PHE A 62 -5.34 -1.24 -2.41
C PHE A 62 -6.68 -0.59 -2.06
N ASN A 63 -7.62 -0.49 -3.00
CA ASN A 63 -8.95 0.10 -2.79
C ASN A 63 -9.90 -0.81 -2.02
N GLN A 64 -9.71 -2.12 -2.09
CA GLN A 64 -10.48 -3.10 -1.31
C GLN A 64 -10.26 -3.00 0.20
N PHE A 65 -9.13 -2.43 0.65
CA PHE A 65 -8.86 -2.29 2.08
C PHE A 65 -9.61 -1.11 2.72
N PRO A 66 -10.21 -1.29 3.91
CA PRO A 66 -10.94 -0.24 4.58
C PRO A 66 -10.00 0.87 5.07
N ILE A 67 -10.37 2.13 4.82
CA ILE A 67 -9.60 3.34 5.18
C ILE A 67 -9.26 3.41 6.68
N LYS A 68 -10.10 2.82 7.55
CA LYS A 68 -9.85 2.74 9.00
C LYS A 68 -8.66 1.85 9.38
N LYS A 69 -8.28 0.91 8.52
CA LYS A 69 -7.20 -0.07 8.76
C LYS A 69 -5.98 0.18 7.88
N VAL A 70 -6.18 0.68 6.66
CA VAL A 70 -5.10 0.95 5.70
C VAL A 70 -5.13 2.42 5.27
N GLU A 71 -4.04 3.12 5.55
CA GLU A 71 -3.82 4.50 5.13
C GLU A 71 -2.88 4.54 3.92
N LYS A 72 -3.28 5.24 2.87
CA LYS A 72 -2.46 5.46 1.66
C LYS A 72 -1.83 6.84 1.75
N ARG A 73 -0.50 6.93 1.75
CA ARG A 73 0.24 8.17 1.98
C ARG A 73 1.25 8.47 0.88
N ASN A 74 1.55 9.76 0.69
CA ASN A 74 2.65 10.26 -0.14
C ASN A 74 2.66 9.83 -1.62
N GLY A 75 1.52 9.37 -2.17
CA GLY A 75 1.42 9.12 -3.61
C GLY A 75 1.56 10.40 -4.43
N SER A 76 2.21 10.30 -5.59
CA SER A 76 2.23 11.36 -6.61
C SER A 76 0.81 11.62 -7.15
N LEU A 77 0.59 12.69 -7.92
CA LEU A 77 -0.71 12.96 -8.53
C LEU A 77 -1.21 11.76 -9.35
N PHE A 78 -0.33 11.17 -10.16
CA PHE A 78 -0.63 9.96 -10.94
C PHE A 78 -1.09 8.80 -10.04
N ILE A 79 -0.32 8.47 -9.00
CA ILE A 79 -0.66 7.37 -8.08
C ILE A 79 -1.97 7.65 -7.36
N ARG A 80 -2.20 8.89 -6.90
CA ARG A 80 -3.47 9.27 -6.27
C ARG A 80 -4.65 9.14 -7.23
N THR A 81 -4.48 9.50 -8.50
CA THR A 81 -5.53 9.34 -9.51
C THR A 81 -5.86 7.87 -9.73
N MET A 82 -4.86 7.01 -9.85
CA MET A 82 -5.07 5.56 -9.97
C MET A 82 -5.80 4.97 -8.76
N LEU A 83 -5.39 5.36 -7.54
CA LEU A 83 -6.02 4.90 -6.29
C LEU A 83 -7.41 5.54 -6.04
N LYS A 84 -7.76 6.62 -6.74
CA LYS A 84 -9.07 7.29 -6.63
C LYS A 84 -10.06 6.90 -7.71
N LYS A 85 -9.66 6.11 -8.72
CA LYS A 85 -10.59 5.51 -9.68
C LYS A 85 -11.43 4.45 -8.97
N GLU A 86 -12.33 4.88 -8.10
CA GLU A 86 -13.58 4.25 -7.73
C GLU A 86 -14.55 5.37 -7.30
N GLY A 87 -15.33 5.79 -8.30
CA GLY A 87 -16.71 6.21 -8.14
C GLY A 87 -17.50 5.36 -9.11
#